data_AF-A0A950AQN8-F1
#
_entry.id   AF-A0A950AQN8-F1
#
_cell.length_a   1.000
_cell.length_b   1.000
_cell.length_c   1.000
_cell.angle_alpha   90.00
_cell.angle_beta   90.00
_cell.angle_gamma   90.00
#
_symmetry.space_group_name_H-M   'P 1'
#
loop_
_entity.id
_entity.type
_entity.pdbx_description
1 polymer ?
#
loop_
_entity_poly.entity_id
_entity_poly.type
_entity_poly.pdbx_seq_one_letter_code
_entity_poly.pdbx_strand_id
1 'polypeptide(L)'
;MSSRRRIVALAFTAALTLGGNVLADEGMWVFNNLPLRHLKQAYGFEPTPGWVEHLRSSAVRFNSGGSGSFVSADGLVMTNHHVGADTLQKISTPEKDYYKDGFLARTRAEEVRAPDLELNVLVGIEDVTARVLEAVHPGMTDAEAAVAKRGAMATIEKESFDKTGLRSDVVTLYQGGQYHLYTFKKYTDVRLVFAPEFDIAFFGGDPDNFEYPRYDLDVCFFRAYEDGKPARPPHFLKWSPS
;
A
#
# COMPACT_ATOMS: atom_id res chain seq x y z
N MET A 1 -34.95 -18.42 -46.33
CA MET A 1 -34.92 -17.66 -45.06
C MET A 1 -35.60 -16.31 -45.26
N SER A 2 -36.69 -16.05 -44.55
CA SER A 2 -37.52 -14.84 -44.68
C SER A 2 -36.70 -13.54 -44.53
N SER A 3 -36.99 -12.54 -45.36
CA SER A 3 -36.41 -11.18 -45.29
C SER A 3 -36.44 -10.61 -43.86
N ARG A 4 -37.49 -10.91 -43.08
CA ARG A 4 -37.60 -10.52 -41.66
C ARG A 4 -36.49 -11.12 -40.78
N ARG A 5 -36.06 -12.36 -41.01
CA ARG A 5 -34.98 -12.99 -40.21
C ARG A 5 -33.62 -12.36 -40.50
N ARG A 6 -33.38 -11.88 -41.74
CA ARG A 6 -32.15 -11.18 -42.11
C ARG A 6 -32.11 -9.77 -41.52
N ILE A 7 -33.24 -9.06 -41.52
CA ILE A 7 -33.36 -7.71 -40.91
C ILE A 7 -33.19 -7.79 -39.39
N VAL A 8 -33.81 -8.78 -38.73
CA VAL A 8 -33.66 -8.98 -37.28
C VAL A 8 -32.21 -9.36 -36.92
N ALA A 9 -31.56 -10.22 -37.72
CA ALA A 9 -30.15 -10.56 -37.50
C ALA A 9 -29.21 -9.35 -37.67
N LEU A 10 -29.41 -8.53 -38.73
CA LEU A 10 -28.61 -7.31 -38.94
C LEU A 10 -28.81 -6.29 -37.80
N ALA A 11 -30.04 -6.13 -37.32
CA ALA A 11 -30.35 -5.22 -36.20
C ALA A 11 -29.69 -5.68 -34.89
N PHE A 12 -29.62 -6.99 -34.65
CA PHE A 12 -28.93 -7.54 -33.48
C PHE A 12 -27.41 -7.34 -33.55
N THR A 13 -26.80 -7.50 -34.73
CA THR A 13 -25.35 -7.26 -34.93
C THR A 13 -24.99 -5.77 -34.81
N ALA A 14 -25.87 -4.87 -35.28
CA ALA A 14 -25.70 -3.43 -35.10
C ALA A 14 -25.82 -2.99 -33.63
N ALA A 15 -26.71 -3.63 -32.85
CA ALA A 15 -26.83 -3.36 -31.41
C ALA A 15 -25.62 -3.85 -30.59
N LEU A 16 -24.97 -4.94 -31.02
CA LEU A 16 -23.75 -5.48 -30.38
C LEU A 16 -22.49 -4.66 -30.67
N THR A 17 -22.49 -3.83 -31.73
CA THR A 17 -21.36 -2.95 -32.09
C THR A 17 -21.50 -1.53 -31.52
N LEU A 18 -22.66 -1.20 -30.94
CA LEU A 18 -22.93 0.04 -30.20
C LEU A 18 -22.55 -0.07 -28.71
N GLY A 19 -21.69 -1.02 -28.33
CA GLY A 19 -21.08 -1.05 -27.01
C GLY A 19 -20.34 0.25 -26.77
N GLY A 20 -20.90 1.14 -25.94
CA GLY A 20 -20.24 2.35 -25.52
C GLY A 20 -18.86 2.03 -24.96
N ASN A 21 -17.90 2.93 -25.13
CA ASN A 21 -16.62 2.82 -24.46
C ASN A 21 -16.88 2.76 -22.95
N VAL A 22 -16.70 1.59 -22.34
CA VAL A 22 -16.69 1.45 -20.89
C VAL A 22 -15.37 2.04 -20.43
N LEU A 23 -15.38 3.33 -20.10
CA LEU A 23 -14.24 4.02 -19.54
C LEU A 23 -14.23 3.76 -18.04
N ALA A 24 -13.20 3.09 -17.54
CA ALA A 24 -12.90 3.10 -16.12
C ALA A 24 -12.19 4.42 -15.82
N ASP A 25 -12.92 5.41 -15.30
CA ASP A 25 -12.36 6.72 -14.97
C ASP A 25 -11.51 6.69 -13.69
N GLU A 26 -11.75 5.72 -12.79
CA GLU A 26 -11.06 5.56 -11.51
C GLU A 26 -10.34 4.21 -11.41
N GLY A 27 -9.39 4.11 -10.49
CA GLY A 27 -8.67 2.86 -10.24
C GLY A 27 -7.49 3.01 -9.28
N MET A 28 -7.02 1.88 -8.75
CA MET A 28 -5.77 1.80 -7.99
C MET A 28 -4.63 1.49 -8.95
N TRP A 29 -3.80 2.49 -9.22
CA TRP A 29 -2.70 2.40 -10.19
C TRP A 29 -1.39 2.05 -9.50
N VAL A 30 -0.60 1.16 -10.11
CA VAL A 30 0.76 0.85 -9.61
C VAL A 30 1.70 2.01 -9.93
N PHE A 31 2.69 2.24 -9.06
CA PHE A 31 3.64 3.36 -9.21
C PHE A 31 4.42 3.34 -10.53
N ASN A 32 4.64 2.17 -11.12
CA ASN A 32 5.34 2.01 -12.40
C ASN A 32 4.42 2.05 -13.63
N ASN A 33 3.10 2.28 -13.46
CA ASN A 33 2.14 2.35 -14.56
C ASN A 33 0.99 3.34 -14.24
N LEU A 34 1.36 4.59 -13.93
CA LEU A 34 0.38 5.66 -13.68
C LEU A 34 -0.32 6.08 -14.99
N PRO A 35 -1.62 6.45 -14.93
CA PRO A 35 -2.39 6.85 -16.11
C PRO A 35 -2.11 8.32 -16.47
N LEU A 36 -0.87 8.64 -16.85
CA LEU A 36 -0.37 10.02 -16.99
C LEU A 36 -1.26 10.90 -17.89
N ARG A 37 -1.78 10.34 -18.99
CA ARG A 37 -2.69 11.07 -19.90
C ARG A 37 -3.97 11.50 -19.18
N HIS A 38 -4.57 10.59 -18.42
CA HIS A 38 -5.79 10.87 -17.66
C HIS A 38 -5.50 11.88 -16.55
N LEU A 39 -4.40 11.71 -15.78
CA LEU A 39 -4.03 12.66 -14.72
C LEU A 39 -3.85 14.09 -15.26
N LYS A 40 -3.23 14.23 -16.44
CA LYS A 40 -3.09 15.52 -17.13
C LYS A 40 -4.44 16.10 -17.55
N GLN A 41 -5.29 15.30 -18.20
CA GLN A 41 -6.54 15.77 -18.78
C GLN A 41 -7.59 16.11 -17.72
N ALA A 42 -7.72 15.29 -16.68
CA ALA A 42 -8.72 15.46 -15.63
C ALA A 42 -8.28 16.43 -14.53
N TYR A 43 -7.00 16.43 -14.16
CA TYR A 43 -6.50 17.16 -12.99
C TYR A 43 -5.39 18.17 -13.31
N GLY A 44 -4.96 18.29 -14.57
CA GLY A 44 -3.83 19.15 -14.93
C GLY A 44 -2.50 18.71 -14.31
N PHE A 45 -2.39 17.45 -13.89
CA PHE A 45 -1.25 16.94 -13.12
C PHE A 45 -0.43 15.93 -13.93
N GLU A 46 0.86 16.20 -14.07
CA GLU A 46 1.83 15.31 -14.73
C GLU A 46 2.95 14.95 -13.75
N PRO A 47 2.84 13.84 -13.01
CA PRO A 47 3.86 13.46 -12.04
C PRO A 47 5.17 13.13 -12.77
N THR A 48 6.25 13.78 -12.35
CA THR A 48 7.60 13.45 -12.84
C THR A 48 8.09 12.14 -12.22
N PRO A 49 9.06 11.43 -12.85
CA PRO A 49 9.63 10.23 -12.25
C PRO A 49 10.14 10.43 -10.82
N GLY A 50 10.81 11.56 -10.56
CA GLY A 50 11.29 11.90 -9.22
C GLY A 50 10.17 12.19 -8.22
N TRP A 51 9.03 12.73 -8.67
CA TRP A 51 7.85 12.87 -7.82
C TRP A 51 7.25 11.51 -7.44
N VAL A 52 7.15 10.59 -8.41
CA VAL A 52 6.65 9.23 -8.17
C VAL A 52 7.57 8.47 -7.22
N GLU A 53 8.88 8.57 -7.41
CA GLU A 53 9.88 7.99 -6.51
C GLU A 53 9.77 8.55 -5.09
N HIS A 54 9.62 9.87 -4.97
CA HIS A 54 9.45 10.55 -3.69
C HIS A 54 8.20 10.07 -2.96
N LEU A 55 7.06 10.02 -3.63
CA LEU A 55 5.80 9.57 -3.03
C LEU A 55 5.88 8.09 -2.63
N ARG A 56 6.33 7.21 -3.53
CA ARG A 56 6.48 5.78 -3.29
C ARG A 56 7.39 5.51 -2.08
N SER A 57 8.52 6.21 -2.00
CA SER A 57 9.50 6.03 -0.93
C SER A 57 9.12 6.73 0.38
N SER A 58 8.09 7.58 0.36
CA SER A 58 7.52 8.18 1.57
C SER A 58 6.32 7.39 2.11
N ALA A 59 5.69 6.55 1.29
CA ALA A 59 4.57 5.70 1.68
C ALA A 59 5.06 4.48 2.47
N VAL A 60 4.32 4.13 3.53
CA VAL A 60 4.68 3.08 4.49
C VAL A 60 3.53 2.09 4.61
N ARG A 61 3.83 0.80 4.49
CA ARG A 61 2.90 -0.30 4.81
C ARG A 61 3.13 -0.75 6.26
N PHE A 62 2.07 -0.77 7.04
CA PHE A 62 2.05 -1.38 8.38
C PHE A 62 1.78 -2.89 8.23
N ASN A 63 2.62 -3.74 8.82
CA ASN A 63 2.41 -5.20 8.76
C ASN A 63 1.14 -5.65 9.52
N SER A 64 0.64 -4.85 10.47
CA SER A 64 -0.65 -5.03 11.14
C SER A 64 -1.85 -4.77 10.23
N GLY A 65 -1.63 -4.28 9.00
CA GLY A 65 -2.68 -3.80 8.11
C GLY A 65 -2.79 -2.27 8.16
N GLY A 66 -3.07 -1.66 7.01
CA GLY A 66 -3.13 -0.20 6.87
C GLY A 66 -1.88 0.43 6.26
N SER A 67 -1.97 1.73 6.04
CA SER A 67 -0.93 2.54 5.40
C SER A 67 -0.58 3.73 6.28
N GLY A 68 0.63 4.24 6.11
CA GLY A 68 1.05 5.50 6.67
C GLY A 68 2.05 6.20 5.74
N SER A 69 2.67 7.25 6.25
CA SER A 69 3.70 7.97 5.51
C SER A 69 4.78 8.52 6.43
N PHE A 70 6.02 8.53 5.97
CA PHE A 70 7.05 9.36 6.58
C PHE A 70 6.67 10.83 6.39
N VAL A 71 6.64 11.58 7.49
CA VAL A 71 6.29 13.01 7.53
C VAL A 71 7.42 13.87 8.10
N SER A 72 8.61 13.30 8.29
CA SER A 72 9.79 14.02 8.73
C SER A 72 11.10 13.37 8.28
N ALA A 73 12.17 14.17 8.28
CA ALA A 73 13.53 13.72 8.03
C ALA A 73 14.14 12.87 9.17
N ASP A 74 13.41 12.65 10.26
CA ASP A 74 13.85 11.90 11.43
C ASP A 74 12.92 10.73 11.77
N GLY A 75 12.30 10.19 10.72
CA GLY A 75 11.60 8.91 10.75
C GLY A 75 10.22 8.96 11.40
N LEU A 76 9.62 10.15 11.59
CA LEU A 76 8.24 10.27 12.06
C LEU A 76 7.31 9.72 10.99
N VAL A 77 6.41 8.83 11.39
CA VAL A 77 5.43 8.17 10.52
C VAL A 77 4.04 8.53 11.02
N MET A 78 3.22 9.08 10.13
CA MET A 78 1.79 9.31 10.38
C MET A 78 0.97 8.13 9.84
N THR A 79 -0.01 7.68 10.62
CA THR A 79 -1.02 6.71 10.23
C THR A 79 -2.35 7.06 10.92
N ASN A 80 -3.38 6.25 10.72
CA ASN A 80 -4.64 6.37 11.46
C ASN A 80 -4.53 5.76 12.86
N HIS A 81 -5.35 6.24 13.81
CA HIS A 81 -5.45 5.65 15.14
C HIS A 81 -5.93 4.19 15.06
N HIS A 82 -6.93 3.89 14.24
CA HIS A 82 -7.43 2.53 14.09
C HIS A 82 -6.37 1.57 13.49
N VAL A 83 -5.43 2.07 12.67
CA VAL A 83 -4.29 1.28 12.17
C VAL A 83 -3.30 0.96 13.30
N GLY A 84 -3.10 1.90 14.22
CA GLY A 84 -2.27 1.71 15.41
C GLY A 84 -2.95 0.95 16.55
N ALA A 85 -4.27 0.75 16.51
CA ALA A 85 -5.08 0.26 17.62
C ALA A 85 -4.54 -1.04 18.26
N ASP A 86 -4.25 -2.05 17.44
CA ASP A 86 -3.70 -3.33 17.90
C ASP A 86 -2.35 -3.14 18.62
N THR A 87 -1.50 -2.25 18.11
CA THR A 87 -0.23 -1.91 18.77
C THR A 87 -0.47 -1.19 20.09
N LEU A 88 -1.36 -0.20 20.13
CA LEU A 88 -1.69 0.56 21.35
C LEU A 88 -2.22 -0.37 22.44
N GLN A 89 -3.10 -1.30 22.09
CA GLN A 89 -3.63 -2.31 23.03
C GLN A 89 -2.51 -3.22 23.55
N LYS A 90 -1.62 -3.71 22.67
CA LYS A 90 -0.51 -4.60 23.04
C LYS A 90 0.51 -3.97 23.99
N ILE A 91 0.80 -2.68 23.83
CA ILE A 91 1.79 -1.99 24.67
C ILE A 91 1.19 -1.38 25.93
N SER A 92 -0.13 -1.43 26.09
CA SER A 92 -0.84 -0.96 27.28
C SER A 92 -0.61 -1.87 28.48
N THR A 93 -0.60 -1.25 29.66
CA THR A 93 -0.50 -1.94 30.95
C THR A 93 -1.70 -1.56 31.82
N PRO A 94 -1.98 -2.27 32.94
CA PRO A 94 -3.05 -1.88 33.86
C PRO A 94 -2.92 -0.45 34.39
N GLU A 95 -1.71 0.09 34.46
CA GLU A 95 -1.41 1.44 34.94
C GLU A 95 -1.46 2.50 33.82
N LYS A 96 -1.35 2.09 32.55
CA LYS A 96 -1.27 3.01 31.42
C LYS A 96 -1.88 2.39 30.16
N ASP A 97 -3.07 2.84 29.83
CA ASP A 97 -3.82 2.44 28.64
C ASP A 97 -3.60 3.45 27.51
N TYR A 98 -2.67 3.14 26.61
CA TYR A 98 -2.33 3.99 25.46
C TYR A 98 -3.45 4.06 24.43
N TYR A 99 -4.36 3.08 24.41
CA TYR A 99 -5.48 3.05 23.49
C TYR A 99 -6.61 3.94 24.00
N LYS A 100 -6.99 3.79 25.27
CA LYS A 100 -8.08 4.54 25.88
C LYS A 100 -7.69 5.98 26.21
N ASP A 101 -6.61 6.16 26.95
CA ASP A 101 -6.23 7.45 27.55
C ASP A 101 -5.27 8.26 26.67
N GLY A 102 -4.93 7.75 25.49
CA GLY A 102 -4.00 8.38 24.56
C GLY A 102 -2.58 8.48 25.10
N PHE A 103 -1.71 9.14 24.34
CA PHE A 103 -0.31 9.32 24.68
C PHE A 103 0.37 10.42 23.85
N LEU A 104 1.31 11.12 24.47
CA LEU A 104 2.23 12.03 23.79
C LEU A 104 3.61 11.91 24.42
N ALA A 105 4.59 11.44 23.64
CA ALA A 105 6.00 11.50 24.01
C ALA A 105 6.51 12.93 23.85
N ARG A 106 6.94 13.57 24.95
CA ARG A 106 7.53 14.92 24.90
C ARG A 106 8.98 14.90 24.45
N THR A 107 9.64 13.76 24.61
CA THR A 107 11.04 13.54 24.24
C THR A 107 11.22 12.19 23.55
N ARG A 108 12.34 12.00 22.83
CA ARG A 108 12.67 10.71 22.19
C ARG A 108 12.88 9.57 23.18
N ALA A 109 13.26 9.89 24.41
CA ALA A 109 13.43 8.91 25.48
C ALA A 109 12.08 8.41 26.01
N GLU A 110 11.01 9.18 25.86
CA GLU A 110 9.65 8.80 26.26
C GLU A 110 8.93 7.96 25.20
N GLU A 111 9.43 7.89 23.96
CA GLU A 111 8.82 7.10 22.89
C GLU A 111 8.80 5.60 23.25
N VAL A 112 7.62 4.99 23.17
CA VAL A 112 7.39 3.62 23.66
C VAL A 112 7.59 2.63 22.53
N ARG A 113 8.46 1.64 22.71
CA ARG A 113 8.66 0.59 21.70
C ARG A 113 7.35 -0.16 21.45
N ALA A 114 7.06 -0.39 20.17
CA ALA A 114 5.98 -1.22 19.69
C ALA A 114 6.54 -2.59 19.29
N PRO A 115 6.46 -3.62 20.15
CA PRO A 115 6.91 -4.97 19.79
C PRO A 115 6.12 -5.47 18.59
N ASP A 116 6.80 -6.23 17.71
CA ASP A 116 6.22 -6.91 16.54
C ASP A 116 5.64 -6.01 15.43
N LEU A 117 5.65 -4.68 15.62
CA LEU A 117 5.30 -3.73 14.58
C LEU A 117 6.46 -3.59 13.58
N GLU A 118 6.14 -3.84 12.30
CA GLU A 118 7.06 -3.75 11.18
C GLU A 118 6.53 -2.75 10.16
N LEU A 119 7.36 -1.77 9.81
CA LEU A 119 7.07 -0.82 8.74
C LEU A 119 7.84 -1.20 7.48
N ASN A 120 7.15 -1.24 6.35
CA ASN A 120 7.71 -1.60 5.06
C ASN A 120 7.57 -0.45 4.07
N VAL A 121 8.67 -0.04 3.46
CA VAL A 121 8.71 1.02 2.43
C VAL A 121 9.08 0.38 1.11
N LEU A 122 8.24 0.53 0.09
CA LEU A 122 8.52 0.03 -1.24
C LEU A 122 9.65 0.86 -1.85
N VAL A 123 10.81 0.26 -2.09
CA VAL A 123 12.01 0.93 -2.62
C VAL A 123 12.32 0.56 -4.08
N GLY A 124 11.79 -0.56 -4.58
CA GLY A 124 11.96 -0.97 -5.98
C GLY A 124 10.78 -1.78 -6.51
N ILE A 125 10.54 -1.67 -7.82
CA ILE A 125 9.59 -2.49 -8.58
C ILE A 125 10.31 -2.93 -9.86
N GLU A 126 10.33 -4.23 -10.12
CA GLU A 126 10.89 -4.82 -11.34
C GLU A 126 9.84 -5.75 -11.99
N ASP A 127 9.61 -5.62 -13.29
CA ASP A 127 8.75 -6.56 -14.01
C ASP A 127 9.52 -7.86 -14.29
N VAL A 128 9.08 -8.95 -13.66
CA VAL A 128 9.67 -10.28 -13.77
C VAL A 128 8.73 -11.26 -14.47
N THR A 129 7.70 -10.75 -15.16
CA THR A 129 6.65 -11.54 -15.82
C THR A 129 7.25 -12.59 -16.76
N ALA A 130 8.15 -12.18 -17.64
CA ALA A 130 8.80 -13.10 -18.58
C ALA A 130 9.52 -14.24 -17.86
N ARG A 131 10.26 -13.92 -16.80
CA ARG A 131 11.05 -14.88 -16.02
C ARG A 131 10.19 -15.88 -15.25
N VAL A 132 9.03 -15.43 -14.72
CA VAL A 132 8.06 -16.32 -14.07
C VAL A 132 7.38 -17.23 -15.08
N LEU A 133 7.02 -16.70 -16.26
CA LEU A 133 6.32 -17.48 -17.29
C LEU A 133 7.22 -18.49 -18.02
N GLU A 134 8.54 -18.25 -18.05
CA GLU A 134 9.51 -19.18 -18.63
C GLU A 134 9.53 -20.56 -17.94
N ALA A 135 9.08 -20.62 -16.68
CA ALA A 135 8.95 -21.87 -15.92
C ALA A 135 7.75 -22.74 -16.36
N VAL A 136 6.85 -22.21 -17.20
CA VAL A 136 5.67 -22.94 -17.69
C VAL A 136 5.94 -23.48 -19.09
N HIS A 137 5.70 -24.77 -19.30
CA HIS A 137 5.95 -25.44 -20.58
C HIS A 137 4.67 -26.07 -21.16
N PRO A 138 4.60 -26.23 -22.50
CA PRO A 138 3.48 -26.93 -23.14
C PRO A 138 3.30 -28.33 -22.57
N GLY A 139 2.04 -28.70 -22.29
CA GLY A 139 1.69 -30.02 -21.75
C GLY A 139 1.60 -30.09 -20.22
N MET A 140 1.98 -29.03 -19.50
CA MET A 140 1.67 -28.92 -18.07
C MET A 140 0.17 -28.75 -17.83
N THR A 141 -0.33 -29.40 -16.79
CA THR A 141 -1.64 -29.08 -16.20
C THR A 141 -1.60 -27.73 -15.49
N ASP A 142 -2.77 -27.14 -15.24
CA ASP A 142 -2.88 -25.87 -14.51
C ASP A 142 -2.23 -25.93 -13.11
N ALA A 143 -2.36 -27.06 -12.43
CA ALA A 143 -1.77 -27.29 -11.12
C ALA A 143 -0.23 -27.32 -11.18
N GLU A 144 0.34 -27.99 -12.17
CA GLU A 144 1.79 -28.04 -12.40
C GLU A 144 2.34 -26.66 -12.77
N ALA A 145 1.65 -25.93 -13.64
CA ALA A 145 2.02 -24.56 -14.00
C ALA A 145 1.98 -23.62 -12.78
N ALA A 146 1.00 -23.76 -11.89
CA ALA A 146 0.95 -22.99 -10.65
C ALA A 146 2.11 -23.32 -9.71
N VAL A 147 2.50 -24.59 -9.57
CA VAL A 147 3.68 -25.00 -8.78
C VAL A 147 4.96 -24.44 -9.40
N ALA A 148 5.15 -24.55 -10.71
CA ALA A 148 6.32 -24.05 -11.42
C ALA A 148 6.49 -22.53 -11.25
N LYS A 149 5.41 -21.77 -11.44
CA LYS A 149 5.40 -20.31 -11.23
C LYS A 149 5.78 -19.94 -9.80
N ARG A 150 5.22 -20.60 -8.78
CA ARG A 150 5.61 -20.36 -7.38
C ARG A 150 7.08 -20.65 -7.12
N GLY A 151 7.63 -21.71 -7.71
CA GLY A 151 9.06 -22.03 -7.62
C GLY A 151 9.95 -20.95 -8.24
N ALA A 152 9.57 -20.45 -9.42
CA ALA A 152 10.27 -19.35 -10.08
C ALA A 152 10.21 -18.06 -9.25
N MET A 153 9.03 -17.71 -8.73
CA MET A 153 8.86 -16.55 -7.83
C MET A 153 9.76 -16.66 -6.61
N ALA A 154 9.75 -17.79 -5.89
CA ALA A 154 10.59 -17.98 -4.70
C ALA A 154 12.10 -17.90 -5.01
N THR A 155 12.51 -18.34 -6.20
CA THR A 155 13.91 -18.21 -6.66
C THR A 155 14.28 -16.75 -6.89
N ILE A 156 13.42 -15.99 -7.59
CA ILE A 156 13.61 -14.55 -7.85
C ILE A 156 13.68 -13.76 -6.53
N GLU A 157 12.74 -14.03 -5.61
CA GLU A 157 12.70 -13.40 -4.28
C GLU A 157 13.99 -13.67 -3.50
N LYS A 158 14.44 -14.92 -3.49
CA LYS A 158 15.68 -15.33 -2.82
C LYS A 158 16.91 -14.64 -3.41
N GLU A 159 17.06 -14.63 -4.73
CA GLU A 159 18.18 -13.97 -5.39
C GLU A 159 18.21 -12.46 -5.09
N SER A 160 17.05 -11.80 -5.13
CA SER A 160 16.93 -10.39 -4.78
C SER A 160 17.30 -10.14 -3.32
N PHE A 161 16.82 -10.97 -2.40
CA PHE A 161 17.17 -10.88 -0.98
C PHE A 161 18.68 -11.11 -0.77
N ASP A 162 19.26 -12.15 -1.35
CA ASP A 162 20.69 -12.47 -1.21
C ASP A 162 21.58 -11.34 -1.77
N LYS A 163 21.11 -10.64 -2.82
CA LYS A 163 21.82 -9.51 -3.44
C LYS A 163 21.70 -8.19 -2.65
N THR A 164 20.54 -7.92 -2.06
CA THR A 164 20.21 -6.58 -1.54
C THR A 164 20.06 -6.53 -0.02
N GLY A 165 19.80 -7.67 0.63
CA GLY A 165 19.39 -7.76 2.03
C GLY A 165 17.98 -7.19 2.31
N LEU A 166 17.24 -6.78 1.27
CA LEU A 166 15.93 -6.18 1.39
C LEU A 166 14.84 -7.23 1.22
N ARG A 167 13.72 -7.05 1.94
CA ARG A 167 12.54 -7.91 1.78
C ARG A 167 12.10 -7.85 0.32
N SER A 168 11.90 -9.01 -0.29
CA SER A 168 11.68 -9.15 -1.72
C SER A 168 10.48 -10.06 -1.92
N ASP A 169 9.39 -9.51 -2.46
CA ASP A 169 8.13 -10.23 -2.65
C ASP A 169 7.73 -10.12 -4.13
N VAL A 170 7.50 -11.23 -4.84
CA VAL A 170 6.93 -11.19 -6.20
C VAL A 170 5.40 -11.10 -6.08
N VAL A 171 4.85 -9.99 -6.56
CA VAL A 171 3.43 -9.70 -6.56
C VAL A 171 2.80 -10.14 -7.87
N THR A 172 1.74 -10.94 -7.77
CA THR A 172 0.90 -11.31 -8.92
C THR A 172 -0.11 -10.21 -9.17
N LEU A 173 -0.11 -9.65 -10.38
CA LEU A 173 -1.01 -8.59 -10.81
C LEU A 173 -1.92 -9.08 -11.93
N TYR A 174 -3.09 -8.44 -12.08
CA TYR A 174 -4.04 -8.71 -13.16
C TYR A 174 -4.40 -10.20 -13.29
N GLN A 175 -4.66 -10.88 -12.17
CA GLN A 175 -5.00 -12.31 -12.13
C GLN A 175 -3.95 -13.23 -12.81
N GLY A 176 -2.68 -12.85 -12.74
CA GLY A 176 -1.57 -13.60 -13.36
C GLY A 176 -1.19 -13.10 -14.75
N GLY A 177 -1.75 -11.97 -15.20
CA GLY A 177 -1.31 -11.29 -16.41
C GLY A 177 0.09 -10.67 -16.27
N GLN A 178 0.50 -10.28 -15.05
CA GLN A 178 1.84 -9.77 -14.76
C GLN A 178 2.35 -10.24 -13.40
N TYR A 179 3.69 -10.28 -13.27
CA TYR A 179 4.40 -10.59 -12.04
C TYR A 179 5.49 -9.55 -11.82
N HIS A 180 5.39 -8.77 -10.74
CA HIS A 180 6.38 -7.74 -10.42
C HIS A 180 7.11 -8.11 -9.12
N LEU A 181 8.45 -8.07 -9.12
CA LEU A 181 9.25 -8.15 -7.91
C LEU A 181 9.23 -6.80 -7.19
N TYR A 182 8.74 -6.80 -5.95
CA TYR A 182 8.72 -5.62 -5.08
C TYR A 182 9.80 -5.77 -4.01
N THR A 183 10.64 -4.76 -3.90
CA THR A 183 11.72 -4.71 -2.90
C THR A 183 11.38 -3.69 -1.82
N PHE A 184 11.43 -4.08 -0.55
CA PHE A 184 11.05 -3.27 0.59
C PHE A 184 12.19 -3.04 1.57
N LYS A 185 12.35 -1.78 2.00
CA LYS A 185 13.14 -1.44 3.19
C LYS A 185 12.25 -1.65 4.42
N LYS A 186 12.74 -2.48 5.34
CA LYS A 186 12.05 -2.85 6.57
C LYS A 186 12.59 -2.07 7.77
N TYR A 187 11.68 -1.62 8.65
CA TYR A 187 11.99 -1.09 9.97
C TYR A 187 11.27 -1.91 11.05
N THR A 188 12.01 -2.39 12.04
CA THR A 188 11.49 -3.23 13.14
C THR A 188 11.69 -2.63 14.53
N ASP A 189 12.48 -1.55 14.67
CA ASP A 189 12.44 -0.71 15.88
C ASP A 189 11.50 0.46 15.58
N VAL A 190 10.24 0.29 15.97
CA VAL A 190 9.18 1.27 15.77
C VAL A 190 8.67 1.69 17.13
N ARG A 191 8.46 2.99 17.34
CA ARG A 191 8.08 3.51 18.66
C ARG A 191 6.89 4.45 18.55
N LEU A 192 5.94 4.31 19.46
CA LEU A 192 4.81 5.22 19.59
C LEU A 192 5.30 6.61 20.01
N VAL A 193 4.83 7.63 19.30
CA VAL A 193 5.10 9.04 19.57
C VAL A 193 3.84 9.75 20.05
N PHE A 194 2.72 9.53 19.38
CA PHE A 194 1.45 10.17 19.71
C PHE A 194 0.25 9.30 19.33
N ALA A 195 -0.75 9.26 20.20
CA ALA A 195 -2.10 8.82 19.91
C ALA A 195 -3.06 9.70 20.74
N PRO A 196 -4.15 10.23 20.16
CA PRO A 196 -5.19 10.87 20.96
C PRO A 196 -5.96 9.82 21.77
N GLU A 197 -6.76 10.26 22.73
CA GLU A 197 -7.70 9.42 23.47
C GLU A 197 -8.68 8.73 22.50
N PHE A 198 -9.11 7.50 22.83
CA PHE A 198 -10.02 6.73 21.97
C PHE A 198 -11.30 7.49 21.63
N ASP A 199 -11.88 8.20 22.60
CA ASP A 199 -13.13 8.96 22.41
C ASP A 199 -12.97 10.13 21.41
N ILE A 200 -11.73 10.61 21.20
CA ILE A 200 -11.40 11.63 20.20
C ILE A 200 -11.11 10.96 18.84
N ALA A 201 -10.33 9.87 18.85
CA ALA A 201 -9.96 9.13 17.64
C ALA A 201 -11.13 8.42 16.96
N PHE A 202 -12.16 8.03 17.72
CA PHE A 202 -13.34 7.34 17.24
C PHE A 202 -14.61 8.08 17.65
N PHE A 203 -14.53 9.42 17.67
CA PHE A 203 -15.66 10.29 17.96
C PHE A 203 -16.85 9.97 17.03
N GLY A 204 -18.05 9.90 17.62
CA GLY A 204 -19.27 9.46 16.92
C GLY A 204 -19.50 7.95 16.97
N GLY A 205 -18.46 7.15 17.23
CA GLY A 205 -18.54 5.70 17.42
C GLY A 205 -18.97 4.95 16.17
N ASP A 206 -19.53 3.76 16.38
CA ASP A 206 -20.07 2.91 15.30
C ASP A 206 -21.13 3.60 14.43
N PRO A 207 -22.05 4.44 14.96
CA PRO A 207 -23.01 5.18 14.14
C PRO A 207 -22.37 6.05 13.06
N ASP A 208 -21.26 6.73 13.38
CA ASP A 208 -20.56 7.59 12.42
C ASP A 208 -19.61 6.77 11.52
N ASN A 209 -19.51 5.45 11.72
CA ASN A 209 -18.64 4.57 10.94
C ASN A 209 -19.09 4.44 9.49
N PHE A 210 -18.16 4.73 8.56
CA PHE A 210 -18.43 4.82 7.12
C PHE A 210 -19.44 5.93 6.72
N GLU A 211 -19.64 6.95 7.56
CA GLU A 211 -20.50 8.08 7.27
C GLU A 211 -19.73 9.39 6.98
N TYR A 212 -20.44 10.33 6.33
CA TYR A 212 -20.00 11.71 6.14
C TYR A 212 -21.19 12.64 6.44
N PRO A 213 -21.00 13.76 7.17
CA PRO A 213 -19.74 14.29 7.69
C PRO A 213 -19.16 13.49 8.86
N ARG A 214 -17.84 13.60 9.04
CA ARG A 214 -17.05 12.87 10.04
C ARG A 214 -16.18 13.88 10.81
N TYR A 215 -16.07 13.72 12.13
CA TYR A 215 -15.42 14.70 13.01
C TYR A 215 -14.40 14.11 13.99
N ASP A 216 -14.00 12.85 13.79
CA ASP A 216 -12.97 12.22 14.62
C ASP A 216 -11.55 12.66 14.20
N LEU A 217 -10.62 12.55 15.15
CA LEU A 217 -9.19 12.76 14.90
C LEU A 217 -8.50 11.39 14.81
N ASP A 218 -8.81 10.64 13.76
CA ASP A 218 -8.28 9.31 13.52
C ASP A 218 -6.82 9.37 13.04
N VAL A 219 -5.90 9.70 13.96
CA VAL A 219 -4.47 9.83 13.71
C VAL A 219 -3.63 9.16 14.79
N CYS A 220 -2.50 8.59 14.40
CA CYS A 220 -1.48 8.09 15.30
C CYS A 220 -0.10 8.32 14.69
N PHE A 221 0.88 8.67 15.52
CA PHE A 221 2.26 8.85 15.08
C PHE A 221 3.17 7.83 15.74
N PHE A 222 3.95 7.20 14.89
CA PHE A 222 5.06 6.34 15.28
C PHE A 222 6.37 6.93 14.76
N ARG A 223 7.48 6.36 15.19
CA ARG A 223 8.79 6.67 14.66
C ARG A 223 9.58 5.42 14.38
N ALA A 224 10.13 5.34 13.17
CA ALA A 224 11.09 4.32 12.81
C ALA A 224 12.49 4.65 13.36
N TYR A 225 13.18 3.63 13.85
CA TYR A 225 14.56 3.67 14.33
C TYR A 225 15.41 2.64 13.58
N GLU A 226 16.70 2.95 13.46
CA GLU A 226 17.75 2.05 12.99
C GLU A 226 18.95 2.20 13.92
N ASP A 227 19.52 1.08 14.37
CA ASP A 227 20.67 1.05 15.29
C ASP A 227 20.49 1.95 16.53
N GLY A 228 19.27 1.97 17.06
CA GLY A 228 18.90 2.76 18.24
C GLY A 228 18.77 4.27 18.00
N LYS A 229 18.92 4.76 16.76
CA LYS A 229 18.77 6.17 16.37
C LYS A 229 17.54 6.38 15.49
N PRO A 230 16.91 7.56 15.51
CA PRO A 230 15.81 7.86 14.59
C PRO A 230 16.24 7.61 13.14
N ALA A 231 15.41 6.89 12.39
CA ALA A 231 15.67 6.60 10.99
C ALA A 231 15.77 7.91 10.19
N ARG A 232 16.61 7.90 9.15
CA ARG A 232 16.79 9.02 8.22
C ARG A 232 16.29 8.60 6.84
N PRO A 233 14.96 8.56 6.62
CA PRO A 233 14.44 8.17 5.32
C PRO A 233 14.87 9.20 4.26
N PRO A 234 15.27 8.76 3.05
CA PRO A 234 15.69 9.67 1.98
C PRO A 234 14.53 10.55 1.47
N HIS A 235 13.29 10.09 1.63
CA HIS A 235 12.08 10.78 1.24
C HIS A 235 11.07 10.81 2.39
N PHE A 236 10.38 11.94 2.56
CA PHE A 236 9.28 12.13 3.51
C PHE A 236 8.36 13.24 3.01
N LEU A 237 7.06 13.12 3.27
CA LEU A 237 6.08 14.14 2.91
C LEU A 237 6.18 15.34 3.85
N LYS A 238 5.93 16.53 3.31
CA LYS A 238 5.88 17.77 4.07
C LYS A 238 4.43 18.22 4.22
N TRP A 239 4.14 18.84 5.36
CA TRP A 239 2.86 19.47 5.59
C TRP A 239 2.62 20.59 4.58
N SER A 240 1.39 20.67 4.10
CA SER A 240 0.92 21.85 3.37
C SER A 240 1.07 23.09 4.26
N PRO A 241 1.58 24.22 3.72
CA PRO A 241 1.57 25.50 4.42
C PRO A 241 0.17 26.14 4.42
N SER A 242 -0.72 25.64 3.56
CA SER A 242 -2.12 26.07 3.40
C SER A 242 -3.03 25.28 4.33
#